data_AF-A0A4Y2X4E2-F1
#
_entry.id   AF-A0A4Y2X4E2-F1
#
_cell.length_a   1.000
_cell.length_b   1.000
_cell.length_c   1.000
_cell.angle_alpha   90.00
_cell.angle_beta   90.00
_cell.angle_gamma   90.00
#
_symmetry.space_group_name_H-M   'P 1'
#
loop_
_entity.id
_entity.type
_entity.pdbx_description
1 polymer ?
#
loop_
_entity_poly.entity_id
_entity_poly.type
_entity_poly.pdbx_seq_one_letter_code
_entity_poly.pdbx_strand_id
1 'polypeptide(L)'
;LNNREPPINAKMNWWGFNGTAAVSGRIKDYYDFEELLEVEFQPFLHDNTTVLSGKCAGGWTKIGDTCFLYVGGVMTFAEAKKFCEVSFCYSVLLIVSSI
;
A
#
# COMPACT_ATOMS: atom_id res chain seq x y z
N LEU A 1 17.46 -30.43 -0.54
CA LEU A 1 17.80 -29.02 -0.24
C LEU A 1 16.75 -28.19 -0.96
N ASN A 2 15.76 -27.66 -0.23
CA ASN A 2 14.74 -26.78 -0.80
C ASN A 2 15.43 -25.47 -1.16
N ASN A 3 15.78 -25.30 -2.43
CA ASN A 3 16.31 -24.04 -2.95
C ASN A 3 15.15 -23.05 -3.07
N ARG A 4 14.74 -22.45 -1.94
CA ARG A 4 13.93 -21.23 -1.98
C ARG A 4 14.85 -20.08 -2.39
N GLU A 5 14.42 -19.31 -3.38
CA GLU A 5 15.04 -18.02 -3.69
C GLU A 5 15.04 -17.13 -2.43
N PRO A 6 16.09 -16.35 -2.19
CA PRO A 6 16.17 -15.48 -1.02
C PRO A 6 15.06 -14.40 -1.08
N PRO A 7 14.50 -13.97 0.06
CA PRO A 7 13.51 -12.92 0.09
C PRO A 7 14.00 -11.61 -0.53
N ILE A 8 13.09 -10.87 -1.16
CA ILE A 8 13.35 -9.53 -1.64
C ILE A 8 13.44 -8.58 -0.44
N ASN A 9 14.59 -7.94 -0.27
CA ASN A 9 14.79 -6.95 0.78
C ASN A 9 14.15 -5.61 0.41
N ALA A 10 13.04 -5.28 1.06
CA ALA A 10 12.34 -3.99 0.97
C ALA A 10 12.33 -3.22 2.29
N LYS A 11 13.22 -3.60 3.23
CA LYS A 11 13.40 -2.91 4.51
C LYS A 11 13.89 -1.49 4.28
N MET A 12 13.57 -0.61 5.23
CA MET A 12 14.00 0.79 5.26
C MET A 12 13.54 1.63 4.05
N ASN A 13 12.57 1.14 3.27
CA ASN A 13 11.92 1.93 2.23
C ASN A 13 10.88 2.89 2.83
N TRP A 14 10.66 4.02 2.16
CA TRP A 14 9.57 4.96 2.48
C TRP A 14 8.27 4.52 1.82
N TRP A 15 7.30 4.08 2.63
CA TRP A 15 6.04 3.54 2.12
C TRP A 15 4.88 4.52 2.14
N GLY A 16 4.99 5.63 2.89
CA GLY A 16 3.94 6.63 3.07
C GLY A 16 2.97 6.33 4.22
N PHE A 17 3.16 5.23 4.97
CA PHE A 17 2.17 4.72 5.96
C PHE A 17 2.85 4.23 7.23
N ASN A 18 2.18 4.40 8.36
CA ASN A 18 2.67 3.99 9.69
C ASN A 18 2.12 2.61 10.12
N GLY A 19 1.19 2.04 9.35
CA GLY A 19 0.56 0.75 9.65
C GLY A 19 1.07 -0.39 8.76
N THR A 20 1.38 -1.53 9.37
CA THR A 20 1.81 -2.76 8.67
C THR A 20 0.80 -3.21 7.62
N ALA A 21 -0.49 -3.24 7.97
CA ALA A 21 -1.55 -3.66 7.05
C ALA A 21 -1.63 -2.79 5.78
N ALA A 22 -1.39 -1.49 5.92
CA ALA A 22 -1.37 -0.58 4.78
C ALA A 22 -0.15 -0.80 3.88
N VAL A 23 0.97 -1.29 4.42
CA VAL A 23 2.16 -1.63 3.64
C VAL A 23 2.02 -3.02 3.01
N SER A 24 1.68 -4.05 3.79
CA SER A 24 1.54 -5.42 3.32
C SER A 24 0.42 -5.56 2.28
N GLY A 25 -0.70 -4.86 2.43
CA GLY A 25 -1.79 -4.90 1.43
C GLY A 25 -1.42 -4.32 0.04
N ARG A 26 -0.22 -3.75 -0.12
CA ARG A 26 0.33 -3.27 -1.40
C ARG A 26 1.49 -4.12 -1.91
N ILE A 27 1.88 -5.13 -1.15
CA ILE A 27 2.89 -6.11 -1.51
C ILE A 27 2.15 -7.34 -2.00
N LYS A 28 2.55 -7.86 -3.17
CA LYS A 28 2.05 -9.14 -3.68
C LYS A 28 3.20 -10.15 -3.60
N ASP A 29 3.18 -11.03 -2.60
CA ASP A 29 4.31 -11.89 -2.25
C ASP A 29 3.91 -13.34 -1.93
N TYR A 30 4.86 -14.11 -1.39
CA TYR A 30 4.69 -15.50 -0.95
C TYR A 30 3.44 -15.72 -0.07
N TYR A 31 3.04 -14.75 0.75
CA TYR A 31 1.89 -14.88 1.64
C TYR A 31 0.56 -14.72 0.92
N ASP A 32 0.55 -14.14 -0.29
CA ASP A 32 -0.63 -14.12 -1.17
C ASP A 32 -0.68 -15.38 -2.05
N PHE A 33 0.45 -15.76 -2.63
CA PHE A 33 0.58 -16.93 -3.50
C PHE A 33 1.94 -17.60 -3.27
N GLU A 34 1.94 -18.90 -2.93
CA GLU A 34 3.17 -19.62 -2.57
C GLU A 34 4.24 -19.68 -3.68
N GLU A 35 3.83 -19.41 -4.92
CA GLU A 35 4.66 -19.36 -6.12
C GLU A 35 5.50 -18.07 -6.23
N LEU A 36 5.15 -17.04 -5.45
CA LEU A 36 5.80 -15.74 -5.48
C LEU A 36 6.97 -15.67 -4.48
N LEU A 37 7.86 -14.72 -4.73
CA LEU A 37 8.96 -14.43 -3.82
C LEU A 37 8.43 -13.77 -2.55
N GLU A 38 9.00 -14.12 -1.40
CA GLU A 38 8.78 -13.43 -0.14
C GLU A 38 9.38 -12.02 -0.19
N VAL A 39 8.69 -11.04 0.40
CA VAL A 39 9.18 -9.66 0.49
C VAL A 39 9.36 -9.26 1.95
N GLU A 40 10.59 -9.06 2.37
CA GLU A 40 10.89 -8.56 3.71
C GLU A 40 10.81 -7.03 3.74
N PHE A 41 9.69 -6.48 4.22
CA PHE A 41 9.46 -5.03 4.25
C PHE A 41 9.64 -4.37 5.64
N GLN A 42 9.78 -5.15 6.71
CA GLN A 42 9.97 -4.63 8.07
C GLN A 42 11.45 -4.61 8.50
N PRO A 43 11.95 -3.51 9.11
CA PRO A 43 11.24 -2.26 9.39
C PRO A 43 11.02 -1.40 8.14
N PHE A 44 9.96 -0.60 8.11
CA PHE A 44 9.66 0.36 7.05
C PHE A 44 9.63 1.80 7.59
N LEU A 45 9.82 2.77 6.68
CA LEU A 45 9.77 4.19 7.01
C LEU A 45 8.41 4.78 6.59
N HIS A 46 7.79 5.55 7.49
CA HIS A 46 6.50 6.18 7.23
C HIS A 46 6.61 7.23 6.13
N ASP A 47 7.38 8.29 6.34
CA ASP A 47 7.50 9.39 5.39
C ASP A 47 8.86 10.09 5.48
N ASN A 48 9.21 10.77 4.39
CA ASN A 48 10.22 11.82 4.38
C ASN A 48 9.68 12.92 3.47
N THR A 49 9.50 14.12 4.03
CA THR A 49 8.93 15.28 3.32
C THR A 49 9.66 15.60 2.02
N THR A 50 10.96 15.29 1.93
CA THR A 50 11.74 15.47 0.70
C THR A 50 11.43 14.45 -0.41
N VAL A 51 11.04 13.22 -0.07
CA VAL A 51 10.71 12.16 -1.04
C VAL A 51 9.35 12.41 -1.68
N LEU A 52 8.42 13.03 -0.94
CA LEU A 52 7.07 13.31 -1.39
C LEU A 52 6.98 14.53 -2.32
N SER A 53 8.07 15.32 -2.43
CA SER A 53 8.25 16.47 -3.34
C SER A 53 7.01 17.38 -3.50
N GLY A 54 6.21 17.51 -2.43
CA GLY A 54 4.95 18.28 -2.45
C GLY A 54 3.90 17.81 -3.46
N LYS A 55 4.02 16.60 -4.04
CA LYS A 55 3.10 16.09 -5.07
C LYS A 55 1.97 15.27 -4.45
N CYS A 56 2.28 14.14 -3.84
CA CYS A 56 1.38 13.30 -3.06
C CYS A 56 2.22 12.42 -2.11
N ALA A 57 1.59 11.82 -1.09
CA ALA A 57 2.26 10.83 -0.24
C ALA A 57 2.68 9.57 -1.05
N GLY A 58 3.61 8.77 -0.53
CA GLY A 58 4.13 7.59 -1.22
C GLY A 58 3.01 6.60 -1.54
N GLY A 59 2.91 6.16 -2.81
CA GLY A 59 1.84 5.28 -3.29
C GLY A 59 0.54 5.98 -3.72
N TRP A 60 0.46 7.31 -3.60
CA TRP A 60 -0.66 8.10 -4.10
C TRP A 60 -0.34 8.66 -5.50
N THR A 61 -1.33 8.64 -6.39
CA THR A 61 -1.23 9.14 -7.77
C THR A 61 -1.91 10.50 -7.89
N LYS A 62 -1.19 11.52 -8.36
CA LYS A 62 -1.79 12.83 -8.64
C LYS A 62 -2.57 12.81 -9.95
N ILE A 63 -3.86 13.17 -9.90
CA ILE A 63 -4.70 13.41 -11.10
C ILE A 63 -5.32 14.81 -10.94
N GLY A 64 -4.94 15.74 -11.82
CA GLY A 64 -5.26 17.16 -11.61
C GLY A 64 -4.58 17.68 -10.35
N ASP A 65 -5.32 18.33 -9.45
CA ASP A 65 -4.82 18.80 -8.15
C ASP A 65 -5.17 17.89 -6.97
N THR A 66 -5.68 16.69 -7.26
CA THR A 66 -6.12 15.73 -6.24
C THR A 66 -5.23 14.49 -6.27
N CYS A 67 -4.89 13.96 -5.09
CA CYS A 67 -4.15 12.71 -4.94
C CYS A 67 -5.13 11.54 -4.88
N PHE A 68 -4.85 10.40 -5.49
CA PHE A 68 -5.74 9.25 -5.45
C PHE A 68 -4.94 8.04 -4.99
N LEU A 69 -5.54 7.22 -4.12
CA LEU A 69 -4.98 5.93 -3.73
C LEU A 69 -5.95 4.84 -4.15
N TYR A 70 -5.44 3.82 -4.83
CA TYR A 70 -6.18 2.58 -5.05
C TYR A 70 -5.86 1.63 -3.90
N VAL A 71 -6.91 1.10 -3.26
CA VAL A 71 -6.81 0.05 -2.26
C VAL A 71 -7.68 -1.09 -2.73
N GLY A 72 -7.04 -2.19 -3.12
CA GLY A 72 -7.74 -3.42 -3.50
C GLY A 72 -8.28 -4.13 -2.26
N GLY A 73 -9.54 -4.53 -2.29
CA GLY A 73 -10.15 -5.31 -1.22
C GLY A 73 -11.64 -5.51 -1.46
N VAL A 74 -12.17 -6.67 -1.04
CA VAL A 74 -13.61 -6.93 -1.08
C VAL A 74 -14.24 -6.27 0.15
N MET A 75 -15.07 -5.26 -0.10
CA MET A 75 -15.76 -4.52 0.95
C MET A 75 -17.03 -3.87 0.38
N THR A 76 -18.02 -3.65 1.23
CA THR A 76 -19.19 -2.84 0.89
C THR A 76 -18.80 -1.37 0.72
N PHE A 77 -19.64 -0.60 0.04
CA PHE A 77 -19.45 0.84 -0.09
C PHE A 77 -19.32 1.55 1.28
N ALA A 78 -20.10 1.13 2.28
CA ALA A 78 -20.08 1.73 3.62
C ALA A 78 -18.76 1.44 4.35
N GLU A 79 -18.24 0.21 4.24
CA GLU A 79 -16.94 -0.18 4.78
C GLU A 79 -15.81 0.56 4.09
N ALA A 80 -15.86 0.69 2.76
CA ALA A 80 -14.88 1.43 1.99
C ALA A 80 -14.83 2.91 2.39
N LYS A 81 -16.00 3.56 2.47
CA LYS A 81 -16.10 4.95 2.92
C LYS A 81 -15.51 5.12 4.31
N LYS A 82 -15.90 4.28 5.26
CA LYS A 82 -15.38 4.32 6.63
C LYS A 82 -13.87 4.08 6.69
N PHE A 83 -13.36 3.13 5.89
CA PHE A 83 -11.94 2.88 5.76
C PHE A 83 -11.18 4.14 5.30
N CYS A 84 -11.71 4.85 4.30
CA CYS A 84 -11.14 6.09 3.79
C CYS A 84 -11.15 7.22 4.82
N GLU A 85 -12.26 7.42 5.53
CA GLU A 85 -12.42 8.46 6.55
C GLU A 85 -11.44 8.29 7.71
N VAL A 86 -11.12 7.05 8.07
CA VAL A 86 -10.19 6.73 9.17
C VAL A 86 -8.72 6.72 8.72
N SER A 87 -8.45 6.38 7.45
CA SER A 87 -7.09 6.05 6.97
C SER A 87 -6.43 7.16 6.14
N PHE A 88 -6.62 8.43 6.50
CA PHE A 88 -5.98 9.60 5.85
C PHE A 88 -6.34 9.78 4.36
N CYS A 89 -7.41 9.14 3.89
CA CYS A 89 -7.88 9.27 2.51
C CYS A 89 -8.78 10.50 2.39
N TYR A 90 -8.18 11.70 2.51
CA TYR A 90 -8.87 12.95 2.20
C TYR A 90 -9.13 13.12 0.69
N SER A 91 -8.67 12.17 -0.13
CA SER A 91 -8.75 12.25 -1.58
C SER A 91 -9.19 10.91 -2.16
N VAL A 92 -10.39 10.93 -2.74
CA VAL A 92 -11.25 9.87 -3.32
C VAL A 92 -10.59 8.50 -3.64
N LEU A 93 -11.23 7.42 -3.17
CA LEU A 93 -10.92 6.01 -3.50
C LEU A 93 -11.69 5.58 -4.76
N LEU A 94 -10.98 4.96 -5.72
CA LEU A 94 -11.62 4.15 -6.77
C LEU A 94 -11.88 2.75 -6.21
N ILE A 95 -13.11 2.50 -5.77
CA ILE A 95 -13.55 1.16 -5.34
C ILE A 95 -13.91 0.39 -6.61
N VAL A 96 -13.10 -0.58 -7.01
CA VAL A 96 -13.53 -1.58 -8.00
C VAL A 96 -14.26 -2.67 -7.23
N SER A 97 -15.57 -2.52 -7.11
CA SER A 97 -16.47 -3.60 -6.68
C SER A 97 -16.43 -4.68 -7.76
N SER A 98 -15.80 -5.82 -7.48
CA SER A 98 -16.12 -7.05 -8.19
C SER A 98 -17.53 -7.46 -7.76
N ILE A 99 -18.51 -7.21 -8.63
CA ILE A 99 -19.81 -7.90 -8.61
C ILE A 99 -19.57 -9.33 -9.11
#